data_AF-A0AAD5X3C9-F1
#
_entry.id   AF-A0AAD5X3C9-F1
#
_cell.length_a   1.000
_cell.length_b   1.000
_cell.length_c   1.000
_cell.angle_alpha   90.00
_cell.angle_beta   90.00
_cell.angle_gamma   90.00
#
_symmetry.space_group_name_H-M   'P 1'
#
loop_
_entity.id
_entity.type
_entity.pdbx_description
1 polymer ?
#
loop_
_entity_poly.entity_id
_entity_poly.type
_entity_poly.pdbx_seq_one_letter_code
_entity_poly.pdbx_strand_id
1 'polypeptide(L)'
;MPSIKSALAILATVLPAVLAISGNGRTTYYGTGGGGDASPQTNYGSCGIALNKVPSQFAALNAAQYDGGAHCGKCVRLSYGGRSTVVQIVDLCPSCGWGALDIALNSFASVTGSTESAYNLGVINTDWYEVSCSELGNSGSYPSQPTNPPTNNGGGSSGGSSGSTDRCGPNNGNAKCASGLCCSQYGWCGNTSEHCAVGSCLHAFGTCANSPAPTTTKKTTTTTKKPTTTTTKPPTSTLLTVGEGKRCGARYSARCSSGLCCSTVGYCGKTSNHCNIGFCQHSYGTCASTSVKYVKEGERCGAANSNAKCGDGSCCSRYGWCGRTDAHCGKGNCLASFGKCT
;
A
#
# COMPACT_ATOMS: atom_id res chain seq x y z
N MET A 1 -73.87 -26.96 -11.17
CA MET A 1 -72.77 -26.08 -11.62
C MET A 1 -71.78 -25.94 -10.45
N PRO A 2 -70.63 -26.64 -10.45
CA PRO A 2 -69.67 -26.51 -9.36
C PRO A 2 -68.75 -25.30 -9.60
N SER A 3 -68.60 -24.47 -8.57
CA SER A 3 -67.77 -23.26 -8.58
C SER A 3 -66.29 -23.64 -8.43
N ILE A 4 -65.51 -23.45 -9.48
CA ILE A 4 -64.06 -23.65 -9.49
C ILE A 4 -63.42 -22.47 -8.75
N LYS A 5 -62.92 -22.70 -7.53
CA LYS A 5 -62.06 -21.74 -6.83
C LYS A 5 -60.65 -21.88 -7.39
N SER A 6 -60.20 -20.91 -8.18
CA SER A 6 -58.80 -20.80 -8.63
C SER A 6 -57.88 -20.61 -7.41
N ALA A 7 -57.09 -21.62 -7.10
CA ALA A 7 -55.97 -21.50 -6.17
C ALA A 7 -54.81 -20.82 -6.91
N LEU A 8 -54.51 -19.58 -6.52
CA LEU A 8 -53.34 -18.84 -7.00
C LEU A 8 -52.10 -19.40 -6.28
N ALA A 9 -51.33 -20.25 -6.97
CA ALA A 9 -50.06 -20.75 -6.47
C ALA A 9 -49.02 -19.62 -6.53
N ILE A 10 -48.67 -19.07 -5.36
CA ILE A 10 -47.56 -18.12 -5.22
C ILE A 10 -46.27 -18.93 -5.37
N LEU A 11 -45.67 -18.88 -6.56
CA LEU A 11 -44.34 -19.44 -6.81
C LEU A 11 -43.31 -18.54 -6.12
N ALA A 12 -42.92 -18.88 -4.89
CA ALA A 12 -41.85 -18.20 -4.18
C ALA A 12 -40.52 -18.46 -4.91
N THR A 13 -40.05 -17.48 -5.68
CA THR A 13 -38.72 -17.53 -6.29
C THR A 13 -37.67 -17.41 -5.21
N VAL A 14 -37.02 -18.53 -4.88
CA VAL A 14 -35.83 -18.53 -4.02
C VAL A 14 -34.69 -17.92 -4.84
N LEU A 15 -34.42 -16.62 -4.63
CA LEU A 15 -33.23 -15.97 -5.19
C LEU A 15 -32.00 -16.64 -4.56
N PRO A 16 -31.02 -17.11 -5.35
CA PRO A 16 -29.78 -17.62 -4.78
C PRO A 16 -29.11 -16.49 -3.99
N ALA A 17 -28.90 -16.70 -2.69
CA ALA A 17 -28.09 -15.79 -1.90
C ALA A 17 -26.68 -15.81 -2.46
N VAL A 18 -26.28 -14.73 -3.15
CA VAL A 18 -24.89 -14.54 -3.56
C VAL A 18 -24.10 -14.41 -2.25
N LEU A 19 -23.35 -15.47 -1.89
CA LEU A 19 -22.48 -15.40 -0.72
C LEU A 19 -21.43 -14.30 -0.98
N ALA A 20 -21.49 -13.25 -0.16
CA ALA A 20 -20.47 -12.22 -0.09
C ALA A 20 -19.13 -12.88 0.22
N ILE A 21 -18.09 -12.57 -0.57
CA ILE A 21 -16.76 -13.13 -0.33
C ILE A 21 -16.18 -12.56 0.98
N SER A 22 -15.58 -13.42 1.81
CA SER A 22 -14.93 -13.02 3.06
C SER A 22 -13.72 -13.89 3.36
N GLY A 23 -12.85 -13.44 4.25
CA GLY A 23 -11.71 -14.22 4.71
C GLY A 23 -11.12 -13.71 6.01
N ASN A 24 -10.38 -14.60 6.67
CA ASN A 24 -9.47 -14.28 7.76
C ASN A 24 -8.12 -14.86 7.39
N GLY A 25 -7.09 -14.03 7.33
CA GLY A 25 -5.79 -14.54 6.97
C GLY A 25 -4.69 -13.51 6.80
N ARG A 26 -3.53 -14.06 6.42
CA ARG A 26 -2.30 -13.31 6.22
C ARG A 26 -2.53 -12.20 5.19
N THR A 27 -2.28 -10.97 5.58
CA THR A 27 -2.29 -9.82 4.68
C THR A 27 -0.87 -9.27 4.54
N THR A 28 -0.44 -9.05 3.31
CA THR A 28 0.84 -8.40 2.95
C THR A 28 0.58 -7.20 2.05
N TYR A 29 1.63 -6.54 1.57
CA TYR A 29 1.48 -5.52 0.55
C TYR A 29 2.42 -5.70 -0.64
N TYR A 30 1.99 -5.16 -1.78
CA TYR A 30 2.73 -5.15 -3.04
C TYR A 30 2.57 -3.81 -3.79
N GLY A 31 3.16 -3.73 -4.98
CA GLY A 31 3.06 -2.58 -5.88
C GLY A 31 4.12 -1.51 -5.67
N THR A 32 5.13 -1.77 -4.84
CA THR A 32 6.25 -0.85 -4.55
C THR A 32 7.50 -1.14 -5.38
N GLY A 33 7.54 -2.27 -6.09
CA GLY A 33 8.69 -2.77 -6.84
C GLY A 33 8.43 -2.87 -8.35
N GLY A 34 9.35 -3.52 -9.06
CA GLY A 34 9.15 -3.96 -10.45
C GLY A 34 9.27 -5.48 -10.56
N GLY A 35 8.75 -6.08 -11.63
CA GLY A 35 8.69 -7.54 -11.78
C GLY A 35 7.40 -8.12 -11.18
N GLY A 36 7.50 -9.24 -10.45
CA GLY A 36 6.35 -9.92 -9.84
C GLY A 36 5.61 -9.13 -8.75
N ASP A 37 6.23 -8.07 -8.20
CA ASP A 37 5.65 -7.17 -7.19
C ASP A 37 5.22 -5.80 -7.78
N ALA A 38 5.12 -5.70 -9.11
CA ALA A 38 4.76 -4.47 -9.78
C ALA A 38 3.31 -4.06 -9.48
N SER A 39 3.07 -2.75 -9.39
CA SER A 39 1.71 -2.23 -9.19
C SER A 39 0.83 -2.59 -10.39
N PRO A 40 -0.42 -3.03 -10.18
CA PRO A 40 -1.39 -3.25 -11.25
C PRO A 40 -1.80 -1.97 -11.98
N GLN A 41 -1.28 -0.80 -11.55
CA GLN A 41 -1.42 0.48 -12.25
C GLN A 41 -0.40 0.68 -13.37
N THR A 42 0.70 -0.10 -13.38
CA THR A 42 1.76 -0.02 -14.39
C THR A 42 1.88 -1.27 -15.24
N ASN A 43 1.34 -2.39 -14.78
CA ASN A 43 1.15 -3.63 -15.52
C ASN A 43 -0.26 -4.17 -15.26
N TYR A 44 -0.86 -4.88 -16.22
CA TYR A 44 -2.19 -5.46 -15.99
C TYR A 44 -2.12 -6.54 -14.90
N GLY A 45 -2.95 -6.40 -13.87
CA GLY A 45 -3.23 -7.47 -12.93
C GLY A 45 -4.09 -8.56 -13.57
N SER A 46 -4.19 -9.71 -12.91
CA SER A 46 -4.88 -10.91 -13.40
C SER A 46 -6.37 -10.69 -13.68
N CYS A 47 -6.98 -9.66 -13.07
CA CYS A 47 -8.35 -9.25 -13.35
C CYS A 47 -8.55 -8.48 -14.67
N GLY A 48 -7.47 -8.14 -15.38
CA GLY A 48 -7.57 -7.47 -16.68
C GLY A 48 -8.18 -6.06 -16.63
N ILE A 49 -8.22 -5.42 -15.47
CA ILE A 49 -8.72 -4.05 -15.32
C ILE A 49 -7.76 -3.10 -16.03
N ALA A 50 -8.30 -2.18 -16.83
CA ALA A 50 -7.52 -1.17 -17.53
C ALA A 50 -6.65 -0.36 -16.55
N LEU A 51 -5.39 -0.10 -16.89
CA LEU A 51 -4.43 0.56 -15.98
C LEU A 51 -4.93 1.91 -15.44
N ASN A 52 -5.68 2.67 -16.26
CA ASN A 52 -6.30 3.95 -15.88
C ASN A 52 -7.59 3.81 -15.04
N LYS A 53 -8.01 2.58 -14.76
CA LYS A 53 -9.18 2.23 -13.94
C LYS A 53 -8.80 1.48 -12.66
N VAL A 54 -7.53 1.10 -12.51
CA VAL A 54 -7.03 0.50 -11.26
C VAL A 54 -6.91 1.60 -10.20
N PRO A 55 -7.61 1.47 -9.05
CA PRO A 55 -7.55 2.47 -7.99
C PRO A 55 -6.19 2.44 -7.28
N SER A 56 -5.95 3.37 -6.35
CA SER A 56 -4.77 3.30 -5.47
C SER A 56 -4.97 2.38 -4.28
N GLN A 57 -6.21 2.05 -3.92
CA GLN A 57 -6.55 1.05 -2.92
C GLN A 57 -6.97 -0.25 -3.61
N PHE A 58 -6.00 -1.12 -3.84
CA PHE A 58 -6.19 -2.36 -4.56
C PHE A 58 -5.65 -3.56 -3.77
N ALA A 59 -6.06 -4.76 -4.21
CA ALA A 59 -5.68 -6.03 -3.64
C ALA A 59 -5.53 -7.12 -4.71
N ALA A 60 -4.63 -8.06 -4.44
CA ALA A 60 -4.54 -9.36 -5.04
C ALA A 60 -5.19 -10.40 -4.11
N LEU A 61 -6.10 -11.20 -4.65
CA LEU A 61 -6.84 -12.22 -3.90
C LEU A 61 -6.15 -13.59 -4.03
N ASN A 62 -6.16 -14.41 -2.98
CA ASN A 62 -5.60 -15.77 -3.05
C ASN A 62 -6.25 -16.65 -4.12
N ALA A 63 -5.51 -17.62 -4.65
CA ALA A 63 -5.94 -18.43 -5.80
C ALA A 63 -7.25 -19.20 -5.58
N ALA A 64 -7.48 -19.73 -4.38
CA ALA A 64 -8.68 -20.50 -4.09
C ALA A 64 -9.94 -19.64 -4.08
N GLN A 65 -9.84 -18.42 -3.53
CA GLN A 65 -10.96 -17.48 -3.48
C GLN A 65 -11.05 -16.57 -4.72
N TYR A 66 -10.01 -16.51 -5.54
CA TYR A 66 -10.03 -15.82 -6.82
C TYR A 66 -11.07 -16.42 -7.79
N ASP A 67 -11.30 -17.73 -7.69
CA ASP A 67 -12.35 -18.46 -8.41
C ASP A 67 -12.43 -18.13 -9.90
N GLY A 68 -11.30 -18.28 -10.60
CA GLY A 68 -11.19 -17.97 -12.03
C GLY A 68 -11.44 -16.50 -12.39
N GLY A 69 -11.43 -15.59 -11.42
CA GLY A 69 -11.70 -14.16 -11.60
C GLY A 69 -13.13 -13.75 -11.25
N ALA A 70 -13.96 -14.65 -10.70
CA ALA A 70 -15.35 -14.35 -10.32
C ALA A 70 -15.48 -13.18 -9.32
N HIS A 71 -14.40 -12.89 -8.59
CA HIS A 71 -14.34 -11.80 -7.60
C HIS A 71 -13.57 -10.56 -8.07
N CYS A 72 -13.15 -10.52 -9.33
CA CYS A 72 -12.49 -9.35 -9.89
C CYS A 72 -13.40 -8.12 -9.89
N GLY A 73 -12.83 -6.97 -9.54
CA GLY A 73 -13.55 -5.69 -9.46
C GLY A 73 -14.42 -5.51 -8.22
N LYS A 74 -14.65 -6.57 -7.42
CA LYS A 74 -15.33 -6.47 -6.13
C LYS A 74 -14.47 -5.71 -5.12
N CYS A 75 -15.11 -5.10 -4.13
CA CYS A 75 -14.44 -4.39 -3.06
C CYS A 75 -14.59 -5.12 -1.74
N VAL A 76 -13.53 -5.13 -0.94
CA VAL A 76 -13.52 -5.76 0.37
C VAL A 76 -13.04 -4.76 1.41
N ARG A 77 -13.69 -4.76 2.57
CA ARG A 77 -13.23 -4.05 3.75
C ARG A 77 -12.38 -5.00 4.57
N LEU A 78 -11.13 -4.63 4.83
CA LEU A 78 -10.26 -5.35 5.76
C LEU A 78 -10.02 -4.53 7.02
N SER A 79 -9.83 -5.22 8.15
CA SER A 79 -9.62 -4.58 9.46
C SER A 79 -8.43 -5.15 10.21
N TYR A 80 -7.69 -4.27 10.90
CA TYR A 80 -6.58 -4.63 11.77
C TYR A 80 -6.41 -3.58 12.88
N GLY A 81 -6.26 -4.03 14.13
CA GLY A 81 -5.93 -3.15 15.26
C GLY A 81 -6.89 -1.97 15.45
N GLY A 82 -8.20 -2.17 15.21
CA GLY A 82 -9.22 -1.12 15.31
C GLY A 82 -9.24 -0.12 14.15
N ARG A 83 -8.49 -0.37 13.07
CA ARG A 83 -8.52 0.41 11.82
C ARG A 83 -9.07 -0.44 10.69
N SER A 84 -9.67 0.20 9.70
CA SER A 84 -10.15 -0.47 8.49
C SER A 84 -9.81 0.32 7.24
N THR A 85 -9.77 -0.38 6.10
CA THR A 85 -9.71 0.23 4.77
C THR A 85 -10.49 -0.62 3.78
N VAL A 86 -10.99 0.01 2.71
CA VAL A 86 -11.66 -0.67 1.60
C VAL A 86 -10.75 -0.67 0.38
N VAL A 87 -10.52 -1.86 -0.18
CA VAL A 87 -9.69 -2.11 -1.36
C VAL A 87 -10.48 -2.82 -2.44
N GLN A 88 -10.11 -2.60 -3.71
CA GLN A 88 -10.67 -3.34 -4.84
C GLN A 88 -9.80 -4.55 -5.20
N ILE A 89 -10.41 -5.70 -5.47
CA ILE A 89 -9.70 -6.88 -5.99
C ILE A 89 -9.39 -6.66 -7.47
N VAL A 90 -8.12 -6.53 -7.80
CA VAL A 90 -7.64 -6.25 -9.17
C VAL A 90 -6.64 -7.27 -9.68
N ASP A 91 -6.23 -8.21 -8.83
CA ASP A 91 -5.20 -9.18 -9.16
C ASP A 91 -5.38 -10.52 -8.42
N LEU A 92 -4.59 -11.50 -8.82
CA LEU A 92 -4.46 -12.81 -8.21
C LEU A 92 -3.12 -12.88 -7.47
N CYS A 93 -3.13 -13.37 -6.23
CA CYS A 93 -1.95 -13.76 -5.49
C CYS A 93 -1.83 -15.29 -5.50
N PRO A 94 -1.00 -15.90 -6.38
CA PRO A 94 -0.96 -17.36 -6.54
C PRO A 94 -0.39 -18.09 -5.32
N SER A 95 0.51 -17.44 -4.57
CA SER A 95 1.18 -18.01 -3.40
C SER A 95 0.43 -17.77 -2.09
N CYS A 96 -0.65 -16.97 -2.11
CA CYS A 96 -1.44 -16.67 -0.94
C CYS A 96 -2.30 -17.87 -0.52
N GLY A 97 -2.32 -18.17 0.79
CA GLY A 97 -3.21 -19.18 1.37
C GLY A 97 -4.67 -18.71 1.45
N TRP A 98 -5.56 -19.60 1.89
CA TRP A 98 -6.97 -19.24 2.11
C TRP A 98 -7.11 -18.05 3.06
N GLY A 99 -8.02 -17.11 2.75
CA GLY A 99 -8.25 -15.91 3.53
C GLY A 99 -7.16 -14.84 3.42
N ALA A 100 -6.07 -15.08 2.69
CA ALA A 100 -5.00 -14.10 2.52
C ALA A 100 -5.29 -13.09 1.41
N LEU A 101 -4.79 -11.87 1.61
CA LEU A 101 -4.81 -10.75 0.67
C LEU A 101 -3.41 -10.16 0.53
N ASP A 102 -3.02 -9.73 -0.67
CA ASP A 102 -1.84 -8.88 -0.86
C ASP A 102 -2.33 -7.52 -1.33
N ILE A 103 -2.12 -6.44 -0.58
CA ILE A 103 -2.79 -5.15 -0.84
C ILE A 103 -1.80 -4.05 -1.24
N ALA A 104 -2.31 -2.92 -1.73
CA ALA A 104 -1.45 -1.77 -1.99
C ALA A 104 -0.79 -1.25 -0.69
N LEU A 105 0.49 -0.83 -0.75
CA LEU A 105 1.21 -0.33 0.43
C LEU A 105 0.48 0.81 1.16
N ASN A 106 -0.14 1.74 0.44
CA ASN A 106 -0.94 2.82 1.04
C ASN A 106 -2.18 2.29 1.80
N SER A 107 -2.78 1.20 1.33
CA SER A 107 -3.90 0.55 2.00
C SER A 107 -3.43 -0.18 3.25
N PHE A 108 -2.27 -0.85 3.17
CA PHE A 108 -1.61 -1.47 4.32
C PHE A 108 -1.21 -0.42 5.37
N ALA A 109 -0.71 0.74 4.95
CA ALA A 109 -0.43 1.88 5.81
C ALA A 109 -1.70 2.41 6.49
N SER A 110 -2.83 2.43 5.78
CA SER A 110 -4.11 2.87 6.33
C SER A 110 -4.58 1.98 7.49
N VAL A 111 -4.45 0.66 7.36
CA VAL A 111 -4.85 -0.29 8.43
C VAL A 111 -3.82 -0.44 9.53
N THR A 112 -2.53 -0.22 9.24
CA THR A 112 -1.47 -0.27 10.27
C THR A 112 -1.23 1.07 10.96
N GLY A 113 -1.79 2.16 10.43
CA GLY A 113 -1.79 3.49 11.03
C GLY A 113 -0.71 4.44 10.48
N SER A 114 0.29 3.95 9.76
CA SER A 114 1.26 4.77 9.03
C SER A 114 2.03 3.94 8.01
N THR A 115 2.66 4.60 7.03
CA THR A 115 3.58 3.94 6.09
C THR A 115 4.77 3.30 6.82
N GLU A 116 5.25 3.93 7.89
CA GLU A 116 6.30 3.36 8.73
C GLU A 116 5.84 2.07 9.43
N SER A 117 4.62 2.05 9.97
CA SER A 117 4.04 0.85 10.57
C SER A 117 3.85 -0.26 9.54
N ALA A 118 3.46 0.10 8.31
CA ALA A 118 3.34 -0.83 7.20
C ALA A 118 4.67 -1.54 6.89
N TYR A 119 5.74 -0.75 6.72
CA TYR A 119 7.08 -1.30 6.46
C TYR A 119 7.61 -2.14 7.63
N ASN A 120 7.36 -1.72 8.87
CA ASN A 120 7.85 -2.42 10.05
C ASN A 120 7.16 -3.76 10.29
N LEU A 121 5.86 -3.84 10.00
CA LEU A 121 5.09 -5.07 10.16
C LEU A 121 5.31 -6.01 8.98
N GLY A 122 5.18 -5.51 7.74
CA GLY A 122 5.31 -6.27 6.49
C GLY A 122 4.22 -7.31 6.24
N VAL A 123 3.67 -7.87 7.32
CA VAL A 123 2.65 -8.91 7.35
C VAL A 123 1.77 -8.65 8.58
N ILE A 124 0.45 -8.74 8.40
CA ILE A 124 -0.55 -8.72 9.47
C ILE A 124 -1.55 -9.85 9.26
N ASN A 125 -2.40 -10.15 10.24
CA ASN A 125 -3.57 -10.99 10.03
C ASN A 125 -4.81 -10.09 10.03
N THR A 126 -5.64 -10.15 8.99
CA THR A 126 -6.87 -9.34 8.91
C THR A 126 -8.11 -10.20 8.74
N ASP A 127 -9.21 -9.68 9.25
CA ASP A 127 -10.56 -10.07 8.86
C ASP A 127 -11.03 -9.17 7.74
N TRP A 128 -11.66 -9.74 6.71
CA TRP A 128 -12.22 -8.97 5.61
C TRP A 128 -13.48 -9.60 5.03
N TYR A 129 -14.33 -8.76 4.45
CA TYR A 129 -15.57 -9.15 3.80
C TYR A 129 -15.93 -8.18 2.67
N GLU A 130 -16.72 -8.65 1.71
CA GLU A 130 -17.22 -7.89 0.57
C GLU A 130 -18.07 -6.70 1.04
N VAL A 131 -17.82 -5.54 0.46
CA VAL A 131 -18.57 -4.31 0.66
C VAL A 131 -18.84 -3.63 -0.67
N SER A 132 -19.67 -2.59 -0.67
CA SER A 132 -19.92 -1.81 -1.87
C SER A 132 -18.64 -1.07 -2.30
N CYS A 133 -18.36 -1.06 -3.60
CA CYS A 133 -17.26 -0.25 -4.15
C CYS A 133 -17.49 1.26 -4.06
N SER A 134 -18.70 1.71 -3.68
CA SER A 134 -18.91 3.10 -3.29
C SER A 134 -18.12 3.51 -2.04
N GLU A 135 -17.63 2.54 -1.26
CA GLU A 135 -16.82 2.77 -0.06
C GLU A 135 -15.31 2.67 -0.34
N LEU A 136 -14.90 2.47 -1.59
CA LEU A 136 -13.50 2.28 -1.97
C LEU A 136 -12.63 3.45 -1.48
N GLY A 137 -11.52 3.11 -0.81
CA GLY A 137 -10.62 4.10 -0.23
C GLY A 137 -11.08 4.71 1.09
N ASN A 138 -12.29 4.41 1.57
CA ASN A 138 -12.71 4.79 2.92
C ASN A 138 -11.83 4.07 3.94
N SER A 139 -11.20 4.88 4.79
CA SER A 139 -10.41 4.43 5.93
C SER A 139 -10.94 5.10 7.20
N GLY A 140 -10.89 4.39 8.33
CA GLY A 140 -11.43 4.91 9.58
C GLY A 140 -11.17 4.00 10.78
N SER A 141 -11.48 4.52 11.96
CA SER A 141 -11.59 3.73 13.20
C SER A 141 -12.73 2.75 13.05
N TYR A 142 -12.42 1.46 13.11
CA TYR A 142 -13.41 0.40 13.03
C TYR A 142 -14.08 0.24 14.39
N PRO A 143 -15.39 0.49 14.56
CA PRO A 143 -16.12 -0.09 15.67
C PRO A 143 -16.09 -1.62 15.50
N SER A 144 -15.96 -2.35 16.60
CA SER A 144 -15.95 -3.82 16.63
C SER A 144 -17.02 -4.44 15.71
N GLN A 145 -16.54 -5.31 14.81
CA GLN A 145 -17.22 -6.27 13.91
C GLN A 145 -18.76 -6.21 13.72
N PRO A 146 -19.27 -6.26 12.47
CA PRO A 146 -20.70 -6.40 12.20
C PRO A 146 -21.18 -7.84 12.49
N THR A 147 -22.22 -7.97 13.29
CA THR A 147 -23.05 -9.18 13.38
C THR A 147 -24.34 -8.95 12.57
N ASN A 148 -24.30 -9.28 11.26
CA ASN A 148 -25.44 -9.34 10.30
C ASN A 148 -26.35 -8.08 10.08
N PRO A 149 -27.06 -7.95 8.92
CA PRO A 149 -27.79 -6.74 8.48
C PRO A 149 -29.33 -6.86 8.64
N PRO A 150 -30.17 -5.91 8.17
CA PRO A 150 -30.28 -4.48 8.49
C PRO A 150 -31.68 -4.14 9.07
N THR A 151 -31.88 -2.99 9.72
CA THR A 151 -33.22 -2.36 9.78
C THR A 151 -33.16 -0.84 9.61
N ASN A 152 -34.08 -0.37 8.76
CA ASN A 152 -34.34 1.02 8.39
C ASN A 152 -34.68 1.90 9.60
N ASN A 153 -34.29 3.18 9.55
CA ASN A 153 -35.24 4.30 9.64
C ASN A 153 -34.58 5.63 9.30
N GLY A 154 -35.33 6.47 8.57
CA GLY A 154 -34.87 7.73 8.00
C GLY A 154 -35.14 8.98 8.85
N GLY A 155 -34.93 10.13 8.19
CA GLY A 155 -35.08 11.49 8.70
C GLY A 155 -33.70 12.09 9.05
N GLY A 156 -33.20 13.16 8.44
CA GLY A 156 -33.83 14.23 7.68
C GLY A 156 -33.22 15.56 8.15
N SER A 157 -32.68 16.34 7.20
CA SER A 157 -32.41 17.79 7.24
C SER A 157 -31.39 18.37 8.23
N SER A 158 -30.75 19.52 7.99
CA SER A 158 -30.48 20.37 6.82
C SER A 158 -29.60 21.55 7.30
N GLY A 159 -28.84 22.16 6.40
CA GLY A 159 -28.27 23.51 6.53
C GLY A 159 -26.76 23.52 6.20
N GLY A 160 -26.22 24.31 5.28
CA GLY A 160 -26.72 25.40 4.43
C GLY A 160 -25.54 26.35 4.14
N SER A 161 -25.20 26.56 2.86
CA SER A 161 -24.56 27.73 2.19
C SER A 161 -23.36 28.48 2.82
N SER A 162 -22.34 29.03 2.13
CA SER A 162 -22.06 29.32 0.72
C SER A 162 -20.60 29.84 0.61
N GLY A 163 -19.89 29.54 -0.48
CA GLY A 163 -19.17 30.60 -1.23
C GLY A 163 -17.68 30.88 -1.02
N SER A 164 -16.80 29.87 -1.06
CA SER A 164 -15.48 29.99 -1.71
C SER A 164 -15.05 28.60 -2.13
N THR A 165 -14.89 28.34 -3.42
CA THR A 165 -14.45 27.01 -3.84
C THR A 165 -12.97 26.86 -3.46
N ASP A 166 -12.74 26.24 -2.31
CA ASP A 166 -11.44 25.80 -1.81
C ASP A 166 -10.80 24.70 -2.69
N ARG A 167 -11.29 24.55 -3.92
CA ARG A 167 -10.98 23.46 -4.84
C ARG A 167 -10.27 24.01 -6.06
N CYS A 168 -9.07 23.53 -6.32
CA CYS A 168 -8.27 23.88 -7.49
C CYS A 168 -7.76 22.63 -8.22
N GLY A 169 -7.21 22.79 -9.41
CA GLY A 169 -6.67 21.67 -10.20
C GLY A 169 -7.62 21.11 -11.27
N PRO A 170 -7.13 20.17 -12.09
CA PRO A 170 -7.79 19.76 -13.33
C PRO A 170 -9.13 19.06 -13.11
N ASN A 171 -9.30 18.42 -11.95
CA ASN A 171 -10.52 17.73 -11.58
C ASN A 171 -11.60 18.67 -11.00
N ASN A 172 -11.27 19.95 -10.81
CA ASN A 172 -12.19 20.96 -10.29
C ASN A 172 -12.39 22.08 -11.33
N GLY A 173 -12.58 21.69 -12.60
CA GLY A 173 -12.79 22.63 -13.71
C GLY A 173 -11.55 23.47 -14.04
N ASN A 174 -10.35 22.96 -13.78
CA ASN A 174 -9.08 23.70 -13.93
C ASN A 174 -9.02 24.98 -13.08
N ALA A 175 -9.83 25.07 -12.01
CA ALA A 175 -9.84 26.21 -11.12
C ALA A 175 -8.45 26.43 -10.50
N LYS A 176 -8.04 27.69 -10.38
CA LYS A 176 -6.79 28.08 -9.73
C LYS A 176 -7.10 28.60 -8.34
N CYS A 177 -6.23 28.30 -7.39
CA CYS A 177 -6.34 28.86 -6.05
C CYS A 177 -6.02 30.37 -6.09
N ALA A 178 -6.51 31.11 -5.09
CA ALA A 178 -6.23 32.55 -4.97
C ALA A 178 -4.72 32.83 -4.86
N SER A 179 -4.30 34.05 -5.22
CA SER A 179 -2.89 34.45 -5.24
C SER A 179 -2.21 34.19 -3.89
N GLY A 180 -1.05 33.52 -3.91
CA GLY A 180 -0.31 33.13 -2.71
C GLY A 180 -0.72 31.80 -2.08
N LEU A 181 -1.77 31.14 -2.58
CA LEU A 181 -2.17 29.78 -2.14
C LEU A 181 -1.68 28.72 -3.14
N CYS A 182 -1.34 27.56 -2.61
CA CYS A 182 -0.91 26.37 -3.33
C CYS A 182 -2.08 25.44 -3.63
N CYS A 183 -2.05 24.80 -4.80
CA CYS A 183 -3.02 23.77 -5.17
C CYS A 183 -2.47 22.43 -4.77
N SER A 184 -3.00 21.77 -3.74
CA SER A 184 -2.56 20.42 -3.42
C SER A 184 -2.93 19.45 -4.55
N GLN A 185 -2.26 18.30 -4.61
CA GLN A 185 -2.53 17.21 -5.55
C GLN A 185 -3.95 16.64 -5.39
N TYR A 186 -4.57 16.88 -4.23
CA TYR A 186 -5.95 16.51 -3.92
C TYR A 186 -6.95 17.56 -4.36
N GLY A 187 -6.47 18.63 -4.99
CA GLY A 187 -7.25 19.70 -5.56
C GLY A 187 -7.86 20.62 -4.51
N TRP A 188 -7.09 20.96 -3.47
CA TRP A 188 -7.49 21.94 -2.45
C TRP A 188 -6.53 23.14 -2.41
N CYS A 189 -7.09 24.34 -2.20
CA CYS A 189 -6.36 25.58 -1.98
C CYS A 189 -5.82 25.64 -0.54
N GLY A 190 -4.52 25.87 -0.34
CA GLY A 190 -3.96 26.07 1.00
C GLY A 190 -2.54 26.62 0.99
N ASN A 191 -2.03 27.05 2.15
CA ASN A 191 -0.68 27.64 2.29
C ASN A 191 0.27 26.83 3.20
N THR A 192 -0.15 25.64 3.65
CA THR A 192 0.68 24.74 4.46
C THR A 192 1.64 23.93 3.59
N SER A 193 2.66 23.35 4.21
CA SER A 193 3.63 22.48 3.51
C SER A 193 2.97 21.31 2.78
N GLU A 194 1.87 20.74 3.28
CA GLU A 194 1.12 19.67 2.59
C GLU A 194 0.45 20.13 1.29
N HIS A 195 0.19 21.43 1.16
CA HIS A 195 -0.36 22.04 -0.05
C HIS A 195 0.75 22.55 -0.97
N CYS A 196 1.84 23.06 -0.40
CA CYS A 196 2.90 23.77 -1.10
C CYS A 196 4.18 22.95 -1.35
N ALA A 197 4.32 21.76 -0.77
CA ALA A 197 5.55 20.96 -0.88
C ALA A 197 5.77 20.46 -2.31
N VAL A 198 7.04 20.38 -2.68
CA VAL A 198 7.51 19.91 -3.99
C VAL A 198 6.98 18.49 -4.25
N GLY A 199 6.29 18.31 -5.38
CA GLY A 199 5.66 17.04 -5.77
C GLY A 199 4.21 16.87 -5.30
N SER A 200 3.78 17.63 -4.29
CA SER A 200 2.38 17.63 -3.80
C SER A 200 1.57 18.83 -4.29
N CYS A 201 2.22 19.86 -4.83
CA CYS A 201 1.58 21.06 -5.34
C CYS A 201 1.44 21.03 -6.88
N LEU A 202 0.21 21.20 -7.37
CA LEU A 202 -0.14 21.30 -8.79
C LEU A 202 0.22 22.70 -9.30
N HIS A 203 1.44 22.81 -9.84
CA HIS A 203 2.09 24.07 -10.22
C HIS A 203 1.30 24.94 -11.22
N ALA A 204 0.44 24.35 -12.06
CA ALA A 204 -0.40 25.11 -12.99
C ALA A 204 -1.61 25.81 -12.33
N PHE A 205 -1.92 25.45 -11.08
CA PHE A 205 -3.18 25.81 -10.40
C PHE A 205 -2.99 26.48 -9.04
N GLY A 206 -1.76 26.69 -8.58
CA GLY A 206 -1.44 27.42 -7.35
C GLY A 206 0.04 27.80 -7.27
N THR A 207 0.41 28.56 -6.25
CA THR A 207 1.73 29.20 -6.10
C THR A 207 2.71 28.31 -5.33
N CYS A 208 3.23 27.26 -5.98
CA CYS A 208 4.11 26.28 -5.33
C CYS A 208 5.52 26.84 -5.05
N ALA A 209 6.09 26.52 -3.88
CA ALA A 209 7.42 26.98 -3.52
C ALA A 209 8.49 26.33 -4.42
N ASN A 210 9.31 27.19 -5.05
CA ASN A 210 10.32 26.94 -6.08
C ASN A 210 9.79 26.59 -7.48
N SER A 211 9.52 27.63 -8.26
CA SER A 211 9.55 27.52 -9.73
C SER A 211 10.70 28.34 -10.30
N PRO A 212 11.61 27.74 -11.07
CA PRO A 212 12.12 28.37 -12.28
C PRO A 212 11.25 27.93 -13.48
N ALA A 213 10.93 28.92 -14.32
CA ALA A 213 10.03 28.90 -15.47
C ALA A 213 10.29 27.79 -16.51
N PRO A 214 9.29 27.44 -17.36
CA PRO A 214 9.41 26.34 -18.30
C PRO A 214 10.28 26.73 -19.51
N THR A 215 11.39 26.03 -19.72
CA THR A 215 12.15 26.10 -20.98
C THR A 215 11.81 24.92 -21.88
N THR A 216 11.26 25.27 -23.03
CA THR A 216 11.04 24.47 -24.22
C THR A 216 12.35 23.90 -24.78
N THR A 217 12.47 22.59 -24.98
CA THR A 217 13.49 22.05 -25.91
C THR A 217 13.16 20.69 -26.52
N LYS A 218 12.75 20.76 -27.79
CA LYS A 218 13.27 20.05 -28.97
C LYS A 218 13.52 18.53 -28.92
N LYS A 219 12.71 17.85 -29.73
CA LYS A 219 12.85 16.51 -30.32
C LYS A 219 14.29 16.24 -30.80
N THR A 220 14.91 15.19 -30.27
CA THR A 220 16.15 14.62 -30.81
C THR A 220 15.93 13.15 -31.14
N THR A 221 16.10 12.84 -32.42
CA THR A 221 16.04 11.53 -33.05
C THR A 221 17.34 10.78 -32.77
N THR A 222 17.27 9.52 -32.33
CA THR A 222 18.41 8.59 -32.43
C THR A 222 17.95 7.19 -32.80
N THR A 223 18.79 6.57 -33.62
CA THR A 223 18.54 5.49 -34.57
C THR A 223 18.58 4.10 -33.94
N THR A 224 17.70 3.24 -34.44
CA THR A 224 17.59 1.82 -34.14
C THR A 224 18.81 1.06 -34.66
N LYS A 225 19.46 0.25 -33.81
CA LYS A 225 20.29 -0.87 -34.28
C LYS A 225 19.95 -2.16 -33.53
N LYS A 226 19.70 -3.19 -34.35
CA LYS A 226 19.25 -4.56 -34.08
C LYS A 226 20.13 -5.28 -33.04
N PRO A 227 19.55 -6.08 -32.11
CA PRO A 227 20.34 -6.89 -31.19
C PRO A 227 20.77 -8.20 -31.85
N THR A 228 22.06 -8.52 -31.69
CA THR A 228 22.65 -9.83 -32.04
C THR A 228 22.89 -10.59 -30.75
N THR A 229 22.29 -11.78 -30.64
CA THR A 229 22.42 -12.72 -29.53
C THR A 229 23.74 -13.48 -29.61
N THR A 230 24.57 -13.41 -28.58
CA THR A 230 25.64 -14.37 -28.33
C THR A 230 25.61 -14.85 -26.89
N THR A 231 25.56 -16.18 -26.76
CA THR A 231 25.48 -16.95 -25.53
C THR A 231 26.89 -17.15 -24.97
N THR A 232 27.17 -16.62 -23.78
CA THR A 232 28.37 -16.99 -23.00
C THR A 232 28.07 -17.08 -21.50
N LYS A 233 28.77 -18.04 -20.89
CA LYS A 233 28.71 -18.56 -19.51
C LYS A 233 28.81 -17.47 -18.42
N PRO A 234 28.22 -17.66 -17.21
CA PRO A 234 28.07 -16.61 -16.20
C PRO A 234 29.41 -16.12 -15.62
N PRO A 235 29.70 -14.80 -15.64
CA PRO A 235 30.81 -14.24 -14.88
C PRO A 235 30.36 -13.90 -13.46
N THR A 236 31.20 -14.19 -12.48
CA THR A 236 31.08 -13.75 -11.09
C THR A 236 31.08 -12.20 -11.07
N SER A 237 29.92 -11.61 -10.82
CA SER A 237 29.64 -10.18 -10.98
C SER A 237 30.25 -9.33 -9.86
N THR A 238 31.41 -8.71 -10.11
CA THR A 238 31.96 -7.67 -9.25
C THR A 238 31.17 -6.37 -9.46
N LEU A 239 30.38 -5.98 -8.47
CA LEU A 239 29.51 -4.78 -8.51
C LEU A 239 30.36 -3.49 -8.59
N LEU A 240 30.08 -2.62 -9.56
CA LEU A 240 30.84 -1.36 -9.76
C LEU A 240 30.57 -0.38 -8.60
N THR A 241 31.60 0.24 -8.02
CA THR A 241 31.41 1.25 -6.95
C THR A 241 31.42 2.66 -7.54
N VAL A 242 30.42 3.48 -7.23
CA VAL A 242 30.20 4.81 -7.82
C VAL A 242 29.96 5.91 -6.77
N GLY A 243 30.37 7.14 -7.08
CA GLY A 243 30.28 8.30 -6.18
C GLY A 243 28.91 9.00 -6.15
N GLU A 244 28.82 10.10 -5.40
CA GLU A 244 27.61 10.91 -5.24
C GLU A 244 27.07 11.44 -6.58
N GLY A 245 25.75 11.46 -6.74
CA GLY A 245 25.06 11.85 -7.96
C GLY A 245 25.14 10.83 -9.11
N LYS A 246 25.86 9.70 -8.95
CA LYS A 246 25.95 8.64 -9.99
C LYS A 246 24.82 7.61 -9.84
N ARG A 247 24.54 6.89 -10.94
CA ARG A 247 23.52 5.84 -10.99
C ARG A 247 23.95 4.62 -10.18
N CYS A 248 23.07 4.11 -9.35
CA CYS A 248 23.29 2.95 -8.50
C CYS A 248 22.04 2.06 -8.45
N GLY A 249 22.20 0.84 -7.93
CA GLY A 249 21.11 -0.12 -7.78
C GLY A 249 21.26 -1.32 -8.71
N ALA A 250 20.36 -2.29 -8.54
CA ALA A 250 20.36 -3.54 -9.30
C ALA A 250 20.38 -3.31 -10.82
N ARG A 251 19.61 -2.33 -11.29
CA ARG A 251 19.49 -1.97 -12.72
C ARG A 251 20.80 -1.47 -13.33
N TYR A 252 21.71 -0.94 -12.52
CA TYR A 252 22.97 -0.36 -12.96
C TYR A 252 24.16 -1.24 -12.63
N SER A 253 23.94 -2.39 -11.97
CA SER A 253 25.00 -3.24 -11.44
C SER A 253 26.07 -2.43 -10.70
N ALA A 254 25.62 -1.42 -9.93
CA ALA A 254 26.48 -0.46 -9.28
C ALA A 254 26.05 -0.16 -7.83
N ARG A 255 27.02 -0.11 -6.91
CA ARG A 255 26.88 0.27 -5.49
C ARG A 255 27.42 1.67 -5.28
N CYS A 256 26.84 2.42 -4.37
CA CYS A 256 27.44 3.66 -3.92
C CYS A 256 28.72 3.43 -3.10
N SER A 257 29.66 4.38 -3.19
CA SER A 257 30.82 4.45 -2.30
C SER A 257 30.39 4.47 -0.83
N SER A 258 31.30 4.07 0.07
CA SER A 258 31.03 3.97 1.51
C SER A 258 30.43 5.27 2.07
N GLY A 259 29.36 5.15 2.86
CA GLY A 259 28.67 6.28 3.48
C GLY A 259 27.70 7.03 2.57
N LEU A 260 27.48 6.56 1.34
CA LEU A 260 26.45 7.04 0.43
C LEU A 260 25.30 6.03 0.33
N CYS A 261 24.09 6.54 0.31
CA CYS A 261 22.86 5.77 0.17
C CYS A 261 22.48 5.69 -1.30
N CYS A 262 22.02 4.52 -1.73
CA CYS A 262 21.49 4.37 -3.08
C CYS A 262 19.98 4.58 -3.05
N SER A 263 19.48 5.70 -3.58
CA SER A 263 18.04 5.98 -3.53
C SER A 263 17.23 4.96 -4.32
N THR A 264 15.93 4.82 -4.04
CA THR A 264 15.02 3.94 -4.82
C THR A 264 14.89 4.35 -6.28
N VAL A 265 15.14 5.63 -6.60
CA VAL A 265 15.21 6.13 -7.98
C VAL A 265 16.58 5.91 -8.65
N GLY A 266 17.52 5.28 -7.93
CA GLY A 266 18.77 4.76 -8.46
C GLY A 266 19.88 5.79 -8.58
N TYR A 267 20.05 6.63 -7.55
CA TYR A 267 21.14 7.61 -7.45
C TYR A 267 21.82 7.57 -6.09
N CYS A 268 23.14 7.81 -6.06
CA CYS A 268 23.90 7.91 -4.81
C CYS A 268 23.79 9.29 -4.17
N GLY A 269 23.55 9.35 -2.86
CA GLY A 269 23.54 10.60 -2.10
C GLY A 269 23.43 10.40 -0.59
N LYS A 270 23.47 11.50 0.17
CA LYS A 270 23.40 11.49 1.64
C LYS A 270 22.12 12.07 2.23
N THR A 271 21.25 12.66 1.41
CA THR A 271 20.05 13.31 1.93
C THR A 271 19.03 12.29 2.41
N SER A 272 18.06 12.73 3.20
CA SER A 272 16.94 11.89 3.67
C SER A 272 16.23 11.14 2.54
N ASN A 273 16.08 11.74 1.35
CA ASN A 273 15.46 11.09 0.18
C ASN A 273 16.35 10.03 -0.49
N HIS A 274 17.62 9.93 -0.09
CA HIS A 274 18.53 8.86 -0.50
C HIS A 274 18.66 7.80 0.58
N CYS A 275 18.63 8.22 1.85
CA CYS A 275 19.03 7.41 2.98
C CYS A 275 17.89 6.88 3.83
N ASN A 276 16.75 7.58 3.92
CA ASN A 276 15.65 7.17 4.80
C ASN A 276 15.08 5.80 4.41
N ILE A 277 14.47 5.15 5.40
CA ILE A 277 13.72 3.90 5.22
C ILE A 277 12.69 4.07 4.11
N GLY A 278 12.61 3.09 3.22
CA GLY A 278 11.72 3.11 2.05
C GLY A 278 12.27 3.90 0.85
N PHE A 279 13.34 4.69 1.04
CA PHE A 279 13.96 5.48 -0.03
C PHE A 279 15.35 4.99 -0.40
N CYS A 280 15.87 3.95 0.25
CA CYS A 280 17.23 3.45 0.02
C CYS A 280 17.28 1.94 -0.30
N GLN A 281 18.04 1.59 -1.35
CA GLN A 281 18.31 0.22 -1.78
C GLN A 281 19.45 -0.39 -0.93
N HIS A 282 19.10 -1.21 0.06
CA HIS A 282 20.00 -1.72 1.10
C HIS A 282 21.23 -2.47 0.59
N SER A 283 21.11 -3.22 -0.51
CA SER A 283 22.23 -3.95 -1.11
C SER A 283 23.19 -3.04 -1.91
N TYR A 284 22.79 -1.80 -2.18
CA TYR A 284 23.47 -0.90 -3.10
C TYR A 284 23.94 0.43 -2.47
N GLY A 285 23.73 0.64 -1.17
CA GLY A 285 24.26 1.80 -0.44
C GLY A 285 24.09 1.68 1.08
N THR A 286 24.64 2.63 1.82
CA THR A 286 24.61 2.67 3.30
C THR A 286 23.32 3.32 3.80
N CYS A 287 22.20 2.61 3.74
CA CYS A 287 20.89 3.14 4.13
C CYS A 287 20.77 3.45 5.62
N ALA A 288 19.94 4.44 5.98
CA ALA A 288 19.54 4.66 7.36
C ALA A 288 18.75 3.44 7.85
N SER A 289 19.38 2.61 8.66
CA SER A 289 18.62 1.82 9.62
C SER A 289 18.12 2.79 10.68
N THR A 290 16.83 2.77 11.01
CA THR A 290 16.37 3.28 12.32
C THR A 290 17.36 2.79 13.36
N SER A 291 17.71 3.65 14.32
CA SER A 291 18.17 3.20 15.62
C SER A 291 17.10 2.26 16.18
N VAL A 292 17.20 0.98 15.80
CA VAL A 292 16.34 -0.07 16.31
C VAL A 292 16.55 -0.02 17.80
N LYS A 293 15.47 0.27 18.54
CA LYS A 293 15.53 0.24 19.99
C LYS A 293 15.71 -1.21 20.40
N TYR A 294 16.96 -1.59 20.62
CA TYR A 294 17.30 -2.86 21.22
C TYR A 294 17.11 -2.74 22.73
N VAL A 295 16.22 -3.57 23.25
CA VAL A 295 15.90 -3.67 24.67
C VAL A 295 16.53 -4.93 25.24
N LYS A 296 16.86 -4.90 26.53
CA LYS A 296 17.57 -5.99 27.20
C LYS A 296 16.62 -7.13 27.58
N GLU A 297 17.18 -8.27 27.99
CA GLU A 297 16.41 -9.36 28.57
C GLU A 297 15.58 -8.87 29.78
N GLY A 298 14.34 -9.31 29.88
CA GLY A 298 13.38 -8.83 30.86
C GLY A 298 12.69 -7.50 30.51
N GLU A 299 13.03 -6.84 29.40
CA GLU A 299 12.34 -5.64 28.93
C GLU A 299 11.25 -5.94 27.89
N ARG A 300 10.38 -4.96 27.66
CA ARG A 300 9.24 -5.09 26.73
C ARG A 300 9.67 -4.94 25.28
N CYS A 301 9.23 -5.86 24.43
CA CYS A 301 9.53 -5.92 22.99
C CYS A 301 8.27 -6.12 22.16
N GLY A 302 8.39 -6.00 20.84
CA GLY A 302 7.28 -6.23 19.91
C GLY A 302 6.61 -4.94 19.43
N ALA A 303 5.70 -5.09 18.47
CA ALA A 303 4.99 -3.97 17.84
C ALA A 303 4.29 -3.04 18.86
N ALA A 304 3.72 -3.62 19.92
CA ALA A 304 3.05 -2.88 20.99
C ALA A 304 4.01 -2.04 21.87
N ASN A 305 5.32 -2.25 21.75
CA ASN A 305 6.34 -1.59 22.57
C ASN A 305 7.29 -0.77 21.69
N SER A 306 6.72 0.11 20.86
CA SER A 306 7.47 0.98 19.94
C SER A 306 8.39 0.21 18.99
N ASN A 307 7.94 -0.97 18.53
CA ASN A 307 8.73 -1.87 17.69
C ASN A 307 10.10 -2.27 18.30
N ALA A 308 10.22 -2.24 19.63
CA ALA A 308 11.45 -2.61 20.32
C ALA A 308 11.83 -4.07 20.02
N LYS A 309 13.10 -4.29 19.69
CA LYS A 309 13.66 -5.62 19.44
C LYS A 309 14.49 -6.08 20.61
N CYS A 310 14.52 -7.38 20.84
CA CYS A 310 15.37 -7.95 21.86
C CYS A 310 16.84 -7.91 21.43
N GLY A 311 17.68 -7.31 22.28
CA GLY A 311 19.13 -7.28 22.12
C GLY A 311 19.77 -8.64 22.36
N ASP A 312 21.06 -8.74 22.02
CA ASP A 312 21.92 -9.90 22.33
C ASP A 312 21.37 -11.25 21.86
N GLY A 313 20.59 -11.26 20.77
CA GLY A 313 20.04 -12.47 20.18
C GLY A 313 18.97 -13.16 21.04
N SER A 314 18.33 -12.45 21.98
CA SER A 314 17.22 -12.99 22.76
C SER A 314 15.89 -12.98 21.96
N CYS A 315 14.93 -13.77 22.43
CA CYS A 315 13.63 -13.97 21.79
C CYS A 315 12.63 -12.96 22.31
N CYS A 316 11.78 -12.43 21.44
CA CYS A 316 10.65 -11.63 21.86
C CYS A 316 9.44 -12.54 21.99
N SER A 317 8.97 -12.81 23.21
CA SER A 317 7.82 -13.67 23.41
C SER A 317 6.55 -13.08 22.79
N ARG A 318 5.53 -13.91 22.57
CA ARG A 318 4.19 -13.50 22.11
C ARG A 318 3.50 -12.52 23.06
N TYR A 319 3.97 -12.44 24.31
CA TYR A 319 3.50 -11.50 25.33
C TYR A 319 4.30 -10.19 25.36
N GLY A 320 5.28 -10.04 24.46
CA GLY A 320 6.08 -8.84 24.30
C GLY A 320 7.13 -8.67 25.38
N TRP A 321 7.83 -9.74 25.73
CA TRP A 321 8.96 -9.75 26.68
C TRP A 321 10.20 -10.38 26.06
N CYS A 322 11.37 -9.80 26.31
CA CYS A 322 12.65 -10.38 25.91
C CYS A 322 13.10 -11.46 26.88
N GLY A 323 13.48 -12.63 26.34
CA GLY A 323 14.02 -13.73 27.12
C GLY A 323 14.63 -14.83 26.26
N ARG A 324 15.32 -15.78 26.89
CA ARG A 324 16.03 -16.87 26.20
C ARG A 324 15.45 -18.27 26.44
N THR A 325 14.38 -18.40 27.22
CA THR A 325 13.78 -19.70 27.54
C THR A 325 12.82 -20.17 26.45
N ASP A 326 12.46 -21.45 26.44
CA ASP A 326 11.48 -22.01 25.50
C ASP A 326 10.12 -21.31 25.54
N ALA A 327 9.74 -20.73 26.68
CA ALA A 327 8.53 -19.92 26.81
C ALA A 327 8.59 -18.62 25.98
N HIS A 328 9.80 -18.15 25.64
CA HIS A 328 10.03 -16.97 24.80
C HIS A 328 10.37 -17.36 23.37
N CYS A 329 11.20 -18.39 23.19
CA CYS A 329 11.81 -18.75 21.92
C CYS A 329 11.05 -19.82 21.15
N GLY A 330 10.27 -20.65 21.85
CA GLY A 330 9.62 -21.82 21.29
C GLY A 330 8.68 -21.50 20.13
N LYS A 331 8.49 -22.48 19.26
CA LYS A 331 7.63 -22.39 18.08
C LYS A 331 6.21 -21.95 18.46
N GLY A 332 5.76 -20.82 17.91
CA GLY A 332 4.45 -20.22 18.22
C GLY A 332 4.43 -19.33 19.47
N ASN A 333 5.53 -19.25 20.22
CA ASN A 333 5.67 -18.39 21.39
C ASN A 333 6.59 -17.19 21.15
N CYS A 334 7.24 -17.11 19.99
CA CYS A 334 8.18 -16.05 19.65
C CYS A 334 7.70 -15.18 18.47
N LEU A 335 7.84 -13.86 18.61
CA LEU A 335 7.56 -12.86 17.58
C LEU A 335 8.81 -12.66 16.70
N ALA A 336 8.87 -13.36 15.57
CA ALA A 336 10.04 -13.42 14.69
C ALA A 336 10.54 -12.07 14.15
N SER A 337 9.67 -11.07 14.03
CA SER A 337 10.07 -9.72 13.60
C SER A 337 10.85 -8.95 14.68
N PHE A 338 10.79 -9.39 15.94
CA PHE A 338 11.26 -8.63 17.12
C PHE A 338 12.27 -9.38 18.01
N GLY A 339 12.60 -10.63 17.71
CA GLY A 339 13.63 -11.40 18.40
C GLY A 339 14.06 -12.65 17.63
N LYS A 340 15.02 -13.41 18.16
CA LYS A 340 15.60 -14.59 17.51
C LYS A 340 14.88 -15.89 17.91
N CYS A 341 13.83 -16.25 17.19
CA CYS A 341 13.05 -17.46 17.45
C CYS A 341 13.76 -18.75 17.03
N THR A 342 13.40 -19.88 17.66
CA THR A 342 13.88 -21.23 17.35
C THR A 342 12.88 -22.09 16.59
#